data_AF-A0A7C5IC80-F1
#
_entry.id   AF-A0A7C5IC80-F1
#
_cell.length_a   1.000
_cell.length_b   1.000
_cell.length_c   1.000
_cell.angle_alpha   90.00
_cell.angle_beta   90.00
_cell.angle_gamma   90.00
#
_symmetry.space_group_name_H-M   'P 1'
#
loop_
_entity.id
_entity.type
_entity.pdbx_description
1 polymer ?
#
loop_
_entity_poly.entity_id
_entity_poly.type
_entity_poly.pdbx_seq_one_letter_code
_entity_poly.pdbx_strand_id
1 'polypeptide(L)'
;MSKLVEEDELDVENIEGVGPVTRDKLYAAGIYDIRQLLTLGPVELSETLGINYDKAVEMSNKSRKKLTELGLMESQFSPASDVLKRRMSIDRITTGS
;
A
#
# COMPACT_ATOMS: atom_id res chain seq x y z
N MET A 1 10.63 11.56 -14.53
CA MET A 1 10.15 12.30 -13.35
C MET A 1 9.19 11.38 -12.61
N SER A 2 9.62 10.72 -11.54
CA SER A 2 8.67 10.01 -10.67
C SER A 2 7.69 11.05 -10.14
N LYS A 3 6.39 10.80 -10.28
CA LYS A 3 5.38 11.60 -9.58
C LYS A 3 5.74 11.52 -8.10
N LEU A 4 6.08 12.65 -7.47
CA LEU A 4 6.18 12.72 -6.02
C LEU A 4 4.76 12.41 -5.53
N VAL A 5 4.61 11.29 -4.84
CA VAL A 5 3.34 10.93 -4.22
C VAL A 5 3.25 11.79 -2.97
N GLU A 6 2.29 12.70 -2.96
CA GLU A 6 2.01 13.56 -1.80
C GLU A 6 1.61 12.69 -0.61
N GLU A 7 2.02 13.07 0.61
CA GLU A 7 1.77 12.29 1.83
C GLU A 7 0.27 12.05 2.08
N ASP A 8 -0.58 13.00 1.69
CA ASP A 8 -2.03 12.88 1.78
C ASP A 8 -2.56 11.73 0.89
N GLU A 9 -1.99 11.46 -0.30
CA GLU A 9 -2.46 10.37 -1.18
C GLU A 9 -2.26 8.98 -0.55
N LEU A 10 -1.40 8.88 0.47
CA LEU A 10 -1.06 7.65 1.19
C LEU A 10 -1.85 7.45 2.49
N ASP A 11 -2.71 8.39 2.87
CA ASP A 11 -3.54 8.24 4.06
C ASP A 11 -4.54 7.09 3.90
N VAL A 12 -4.81 6.36 4.99
CA VAL A 12 -5.84 5.32 5.06
C VAL A 12 -7.25 5.82 4.73
N GLU A 13 -7.51 7.12 4.85
CA GLU A 13 -8.77 7.74 4.39
C GLU A 13 -9.01 7.57 2.88
N ASN A 14 -7.94 7.51 2.08
CA ASN A 14 -8.03 7.43 0.63
C ASN A 14 -8.28 6.01 0.10
N ILE A 15 -8.50 5.05 0.99
CA ILE A 15 -8.89 3.68 0.65
C ILE A 15 -10.41 3.61 0.46
N GLU A 16 -10.84 3.08 -0.69
CA GLU A 16 -12.24 2.86 -0.97
C GLU A 16 -12.90 1.91 0.05
N GLY A 17 -13.90 2.40 0.78
CA GLY A 17 -14.61 1.63 1.80
C GLY A 17 -14.11 1.84 3.24
N VAL A 18 -13.11 2.71 3.45
CA VAL A 18 -12.77 3.24 4.78
C VAL A 18 -13.64 4.47 5.04
N GLY A 19 -14.54 4.35 6.01
CA GLY A 19 -15.32 5.48 6.53
C GLY A 19 -14.68 6.08 7.79
N PRO A 20 -15.22 7.19 8.31
CA PRO A 20 -14.65 7.91 9.46
C PRO A 20 -14.49 7.01 10.70
N VAL A 21 -15.47 6.13 10.97
CA VAL A 21 -15.40 5.19 12.10
C VAL A 21 -14.28 4.15 11.93
N THR A 22 -13.97 3.75 10.70
CA THR A 22 -12.90 2.77 10.43
C THR A 22 -11.54 3.45 10.45
N ARG A 23 -11.45 4.68 9.94
CA ARG A 23 -10.25 5.53 10.07
C ARG A 23 -9.88 5.71 11.54
N ASP A 24 -10.81 6.12 12.39
CA ASP A 24 -10.50 6.38 13.80
C ASP A 24 -9.99 5.12 14.52
N LYS A 25 -10.50 3.94 14.14
CA LYS A 25 -9.98 2.65 14.63
C LYS A 25 -8.58 2.34 14.11
N LEU A 26 -8.29 2.64 12.84
CA LEU A 26 -6.97 2.46 12.25
C LEU A 26 -5.94 3.38 12.92
N TYR A 27 -6.29 4.65 13.12
CA TYR A 27 -5.45 5.61 13.83
C TYR A 27 -5.23 5.24 15.30
N ALA A 28 -6.25 4.72 15.98
CA ALA A 28 -6.11 4.20 17.34
C ALA A 28 -5.20 2.96 17.40
N ALA A 29 -5.14 2.17 16.33
CA ALA A 29 -4.22 1.06 16.17
C ALA A 29 -2.80 1.49 15.72
N GLY A 30 -2.56 2.79 15.51
CA GLY A 30 -1.28 3.32 15.04
C GLY A 30 -1.02 3.13 13.55
N ILE A 31 -2.06 2.87 12.76
CA ILE A 31 -2.00 2.67 11.30
C ILE A 31 -2.49 3.94 10.62
N TYR A 32 -1.58 4.70 10.01
CA TYR A 32 -1.88 5.99 9.37
C TYR A 32 -1.69 5.95 7.86
N ASP A 33 -0.79 5.09 7.36
CA ASP A 33 -0.44 4.97 5.94
C ASP A 33 -1.00 3.65 5.35
N ILE A 34 -1.48 3.71 4.10
CA ILE A 34 -1.88 2.55 3.29
C ILE A 34 -0.77 1.47 3.27
N ARG A 35 0.50 1.86 3.30
CA ARG A 35 1.64 0.93 3.35
C ARG A 35 1.70 0.14 4.66
N GLN A 36 1.41 0.78 5.79
CA GLN A 36 1.39 0.15 7.10
C GLN A 36 0.26 -0.88 7.17
N LEU A 37 -0.90 -0.53 6.62
CA LEU A 37 -2.04 -1.43 6.51
C LEU A 37 -1.70 -2.70 5.72
N LEU A 38 -0.93 -2.58 4.64
CA LEU A 38 -0.58 -3.71 3.76
C LEU A 38 0.51 -4.62 4.33
N THR A 39 1.28 -4.11 5.30
CA THR A 39 2.30 -4.88 6.01
C THR A 39 1.65 -5.86 6.99
N LEU A 40 0.48 -5.50 7.53
CA LEU A 40 -0.31 -6.34 8.41
C LEU A 40 -1.06 -7.40 7.60
N GLY A 41 -1.01 -8.64 8.07
CA GLY A 41 -1.77 -9.73 7.46
C GLY A 41 -3.29 -9.52 7.64
N PRO A 42 -4.14 -10.10 6.76
CA PRO A 42 -5.61 -9.99 6.91
C PRO A 42 -6.14 -10.52 8.25
N VAL A 43 -5.46 -11.52 8.84
CA VAL A 43 -5.79 -12.08 10.16
C VAL A 43 -5.52 -11.05 11.26
N GLU A 44 -4.30 -10.51 11.32
CA GLU A 44 -3.89 -9.50 12.30
C GLU A 44 -4.75 -8.23 12.19
N LEU A 45 -5.09 -7.84 10.96
CA LEU A 45 -5.94 -6.68 10.69
C LEU A 45 -7.37 -6.88 11.22
N SER A 46 -7.91 -8.09 11.05
CA SER A 46 -9.23 -8.48 11.56
C SER A 46 -9.26 -8.47 13.09
N GLU A 47 -8.22 -8.99 13.75
CA GLU A 47 -8.07 -9.01 15.20
C GLU A 47 -7.90 -7.61 15.78
N THR A 48 -7.04 -6.79 15.18
CA THR A 48 -6.73 -5.43 15.65
C THR A 48 -7.94 -4.49 15.55
N LEU A 49 -8.70 -4.57 14.45
CA LEU A 49 -9.84 -3.69 14.20
C LEU A 49 -11.18 -4.26 14.69
N GLY A 50 -11.21 -5.54 15.07
CA GLY A 50 -12.42 -6.29 15.42
C GLY A 50 -13.40 -6.38 14.24
N ILE A 51 -12.90 -6.49 13.01
CA ILE A 51 -13.71 -6.58 11.80
C ILE A 51 -13.77 -8.03 11.29
N ASN A 52 -14.79 -8.34 10.47
CA ASN A 52 -14.86 -9.64 9.80
C ASN A 52 -13.62 -9.86 8.91
N TYR A 53 -13.09 -11.08 8.92
CA TYR A 53 -11.96 -11.53 8.11
C TYR A 53 -12.16 -11.21 6.62
N ASP A 54 -13.35 -11.45 6.07
CA ASP A 54 -13.63 -11.18 4.65
C ASP A 54 -13.47 -9.69 4.31
N LYS A 55 -13.87 -8.81 5.24
CA LYS A 55 -13.72 -7.36 5.09
C LYS A 55 -12.26 -6.93 5.19
N ALA A 56 -11.47 -7.57 6.05
CA ALA A 56 -10.03 -7.34 6.15
C ALA A 56 -9.31 -7.73 4.84
N VAL A 57 -9.67 -8.88 4.24
CA VAL A 57 -9.16 -9.31 2.94
C VAL A 57 -9.51 -8.32 1.84
N GLU A 58 -10.76 -7.88 1.79
CA GLU A 58 -11.20 -6.89 0.80
C GLU A 58 -10.42 -5.57 0.92
N MET A 59 -10.23 -5.08 2.15
CA MET A 59 -9.49 -3.85 2.44
C MET A 59 -8.02 -3.95 2.03
N SER A 60 -7.37 -5.09 2.31
CA SER A 60 -5.99 -5.34 1.90
C SER A 60 -5.85 -5.36 0.37
N ASN A 61 -6.80 -5.98 -0.33
CA ASN A 61 -6.81 -6.01 -1.80
C ASN A 61 -7.04 -4.62 -2.41
N LYS A 62 -7.93 -3.80 -1.85
CA LYS A 62 -8.16 -2.42 -2.30
C LYS A 62 -6.94 -1.54 -2.09
N SER A 63 -6.28 -1.68 -0.95
CA SER A 63 -5.03 -0.99 -0.64
C SER A 63 -3.93 -1.34 -1.64
N ARG A 64 -3.84 -2.62 -2.02
CA ARG A 64 -2.88 -3.09 -3.03
C ARG A 64 -3.15 -2.49 -4.41
N LYS A 65 -4.42 -2.41 -4.81
CA LYS A 65 -4.82 -1.75 -6.07
C LYS A 65 -4.41 -0.27 -6.06
N LYS A 66 -4.70 0.45 -4.97
CA LYS A 66 -4.34 1.87 -4.82
C LYS A 66 -2.83 2.10 -4.93
N LEU A 67 -2.02 1.30 -4.25
CA LEU A 67 -0.55 1.42 -4.36
C LEU A 67 -0.01 1.08 -5.76
N THR A 68 -0.71 0.21 -6.50
CA THR A 68 -0.37 -0.09 -7.90
C THR A 68 -0.70 1.08 -8.81
N GLU A 69 -1.86 1.73 -8.61
CA GLU A 69 -2.26 2.95 -9.33
C GLU A 69 -1.30 4.12 -9.07
N LEU A 70 -0.82 4.26 -7.84
CA LEU A 70 0.18 5.26 -7.46
C LEU A 70 1.59 4.93 -8.00
N GLY A 71 1.79 3.76 -8.62
CA GLY A 71 3.08 3.32 -9.16
C GLY A 71 4.12 2.94 -8.10
N LEU A 72 3.70 2.82 -6.83
CA LEU A 72 4.54 2.45 -5.70
C LEU A 72 4.73 0.95 -5.55
N MET A 73 3.76 0.16 -6.02
CA MET A 73 3.87 -1.30 -6.13
C MET A 73 3.82 -1.75 -7.58
N GLU A 74 4.50 -2.86 -7.88
CA GLU A 74 4.35 -3.53 -9.16
C GLU A 74 2.99 -4.24 -9.25
N SER A 75 2.43 -4.26 -10.45
CA SER A 75 1.29 -5.12 -10.74
C SER A 75 1.65 -6.59 -10.51
N GLN A 76 0.66 -7.41 -10.13
CA GLN A 76 0.85 -8.86 -9.94
C GLN A 76 1.42 -9.58 -11.16
N PHE A 77 1.21 -9.02 -12.35
CA PHE A 77 1.80 -9.48 -13.58
C PHE A 77 2.48 -8.31 -14.27
N SER A 78 3.77 -8.46 -14.59
CA SER A 78 4.55 -7.53 -15.39
C SER A 78 5.37 -8.34 -16.41
N PRO A 79 5.39 -7.92 -17.69
CA PRO A 79 6.16 -8.63 -18.71
C PRO A 79 7.66 -8.40 -18.50
N ALA A 80 8.47 -9.37 -18.90
CA ALA A 80 9.93 -9.33 -18.73
C ALA A 80 10.57 -8.07 -19.36
N SER A 81 10.01 -7.59 -20.47
CA SER A 81 10.47 -6.36 -21.13
C SER A 81 10.32 -5.10 -20.26
N ASP A 82 9.26 -5.02 -19.46
CA ASP A 82 9.00 -3.83 -18.64
C ASP A 82 9.83 -3.86 -17.36
N VAL A 83 10.05 -5.06 -16.80
CA VAL A 83 11.02 -5.28 -15.71
C VAL A 83 12.42 -4.88 -16.15
N LEU A 84 12.83 -5.22 -17.38
CA LEU A 84 14.14 -4.84 -17.93
C LEU A 84 14.29 -3.31 -18.04
N LYS A 85 13.31 -2.62 -18.64
CA LYS A 85 13.32 -1.15 -18.74
C LYS A 85 13.47 -0.48 -17.38
N ARG A 86 12.73 -0.96 -16.37
CA ARG A 86 12.80 -0.45 -15.00
C ARG A 86 14.19 -0.63 -14.41
N ARG A 87 14.81 -1.81 -14.57
CA ARG A 87 16.17 -2.07 -14.06
C ARG A 87 17.22 -1.18 -14.71
N MET A 88 17.05 -0.85 -15.98
CA MET A 88 17.95 0.06 -16.70
C MET A 88 17.84 1.52 -16.21
N SER A 89 16.69 1.93 -15.68
CA SER A 89 16.48 3.29 -15.15
C SER A 89 16.90 3.47 -13.68
N ILE A 90 17.43 2.43 -13.02
CA ILE A 90 17.86 2.53 -11.62
C ILE A 90 19.30 3.02 -11.59
N ASP A 91 19.49 4.26 -11.13
CA ASP A 91 20.81 4.81 -10.87
C ASP A 91 21.45 4.15 -9.64
N ARG A 92 22.77 3.99 -9.67
CA ARG A 92 23.55 3.40 -8.57
C ARG A 92 24.62 4.37 -8.12
N ILE A 93 24.71 4.55 -6.81
CA ILE A 93 25.82 5.24 -6.17
C ILE A 93 26.84 4.18 -5.76
N THR A 94 28.09 4.35 -6.14
CA THR A 94 29.17 3.41 -5.78
C THR A 94 29.45 3.46 -4.28
N THR A 95 29.65 2.31 -3.65
CA THR A 95 30.06 2.20 -2.23
C THR A 95 31.56 2.39 -2.03
N GLY A 96 32.34 2.50 -3.10
CA GLY A 96 33.79 2.76 -3.05
C GLY A 96 34.66 1.62 -2.51
N SER A 97 34.13 0.40 -2.45
CA SER A 97 34.84 -0.82 -2.02
C SER A 97 34.97 -1.82 -3.16
#